data_AF-A0A068RPT5-F1
#
_entry.id   AF-A0A068RPT5-F1
#
_cell.length_a   1.000
_cell.length_b   1.000
_cell.length_c   1.000
_cell.angle_alpha   90.00
_cell.angle_beta   90.00
_cell.angle_gamma   90.00
#
_symmetry.space_group_name_H-M   'P 1'
#
loop_
_entity.id
_entity.type
_entity.pdbx_description
1 polymer ?
#
loop_
_entity_poly.entity_id
_entity_poly.type
_entity_poly.pdbx_seq_one_letter_code
_entity_poly.pdbx_strand_id
1 'polypeptide(L)'
;MRISAPFPSWYQIIPQLVVFLILEDFYHYHVHRFMHTPCMYRYVHRIHHEYAAPFGIAAEYAHPIETLILGFGSIGGPLVYHIATHFILQWGPEWDLHMTTMILWMILRLHQVVDAHSGYDFPWSLHHWLPFWAGAEHHDYHHQSYVGNYASSFRWWDYLFGTDIKYRAYRRQQRERIRQQQHQSTGAIRTGDAA
;
A
#
# COMPACT_ATOMS: atom_id res chain seq x y z
N MET A 1 -22.01 36.62 13.79
CA MET A 1 -21.77 35.16 13.98
C MET A 1 -20.26 34.93 13.92
N ARG A 2 -19.60 34.59 15.04
CA ARG A 2 -18.21 34.16 15.02
C ARG A 2 -18.22 32.64 14.81
N ILE A 3 -17.89 32.19 13.61
CA ILE A 3 -17.67 30.77 13.34
C ILE A 3 -16.25 30.47 13.82
N SER A 4 -16.11 29.79 14.95
CA SER A 4 -14.84 29.22 15.39
C SER A 4 -14.80 27.76 14.95
N ALA A 5 -13.88 27.43 14.04
CA ALA A 5 -13.55 26.06 13.68
C ALA A 5 -12.13 25.76 14.20
N PRO A 6 -11.97 25.41 15.49
CA PRO A 6 -10.66 25.07 16.04
C PRO A 6 -10.11 23.83 15.34
N PHE A 7 -8.82 23.82 15.05
CA PHE A 7 -8.16 22.64 14.50
C PHE A 7 -8.28 21.45 15.47
N PRO A 8 -8.44 20.22 14.95
CA PRO A 8 -8.41 19.03 15.78
C PRO A 8 -7.01 18.88 16.39
N SER A 9 -6.96 18.39 17.62
CA SER A 9 -5.72 18.04 18.29
C SER A 9 -5.12 16.76 17.70
N TRP A 10 -3.83 16.54 17.93
CA TRP A 10 -3.15 15.31 17.54
C TRP A 10 -3.77 14.05 18.17
N TYR A 11 -4.37 14.17 19.36
CA TYR A 11 -5.09 13.08 20.02
C TYR A 11 -6.36 12.66 19.27
N GLN A 12 -6.92 13.51 18.42
CA GLN A 12 -8.04 13.17 17.53
C GLN A 12 -7.53 12.73 16.15
N ILE A 13 -6.55 13.43 15.59
CA ILE A 13 -6.01 13.15 14.26
C ILE A 13 -5.39 11.75 14.20
N ILE A 14 -4.48 11.41 15.12
CA ILE A 14 -3.68 10.17 15.00
C ILE A 14 -4.58 8.92 15.03
N PRO A 15 -5.52 8.75 15.98
CA PRO A 15 -6.42 7.60 15.97
C PRO A 15 -7.29 7.53 14.71
N GLN A 16 -7.79 8.67 14.23
CA GLN A 16 -8.57 8.72 12.99
C GLN A 16 -7.76 8.22 11.79
N LEU A 17 -6.51 8.69 11.63
CA LEU A 17 -5.63 8.25 10.54
C LEU A 17 -5.35 6.74 10.60
N VAL A 18 -5.16 6.18 11.80
CA VAL A 18 -4.97 4.73 11.97
C VAL A 18 -6.23 3.96 11.54
N VAL A 19 -7.41 4.41 11.95
CA VAL A 19 -8.68 3.80 11.54
C VAL A 19 -8.86 3.89 10.02
N PHE A 20 -8.56 5.04 9.41
CA PHE A 20 -8.68 5.21 7.96
C PHE A 20 -7.74 4.28 7.20
N LEU A 21 -6.50 4.13 7.69
CA LEU A 21 -5.53 3.19 7.12
C LEU A 21 -6.02 1.74 7.16
N ILE A 22 -6.60 1.29 8.28
CA ILE A 22 -7.12 -0.07 8.41
C ILE A 22 -8.31 -0.31 7.47
N LEU A 23 -9.24 0.65 7.40
CA LEU A 23 -10.41 0.56 6.53
C LEU A 23 -10.03 0.58 5.05
N GLU A 24 -9.12 1.48 4.66
CA GLU A 24 -8.67 1.59 3.28
C GLU A 24 -7.86 0.37 2.87
N ASP A 25 -6.93 -0.12 3.69
CA ASP A 25 -6.12 -1.30 3.35
C ASP A 25 -7.00 -2.55 3.18
N PHE A 26 -8.00 -2.72 4.05
CA PHE A 26 -9.01 -3.77 3.88
C PHE A 26 -9.76 -3.62 2.56
N TYR A 27 -10.32 -2.44 2.29
CA TYR A 27 -11.09 -2.18 1.07
C TYR A 27 -10.23 -2.42 -0.18
N HIS A 28 -9.05 -1.81 -0.20
CA HIS A 28 -8.13 -1.86 -1.32
C HIS A 28 -7.74 -3.29 -1.65
N TYR A 29 -7.32 -4.10 -0.66
CA TYR A 29 -6.93 -5.48 -0.93
C TYR A 29 -8.04 -6.28 -1.64
N HIS A 30 -9.28 -6.20 -1.13
CA HIS A 30 -10.39 -6.97 -1.67
C HIS A 30 -10.80 -6.48 -3.05
N VAL A 31 -10.84 -5.17 -3.25
CA VAL A 31 -11.19 -4.56 -4.53
C VAL A 31 -10.10 -4.78 -5.55
N HIS A 32 -8.83 -4.62 -5.21
CA HIS A 32 -7.71 -4.90 -6.08
C HIS A 32 -7.73 -6.36 -6.54
N ARG A 33 -7.92 -7.30 -5.61
CA ARG A 33 -8.11 -8.72 -5.98
C ARG A 33 -9.32 -8.93 -6.90
N PHE A 34 -10.43 -8.23 -6.69
CA PHE A 34 -11.60 -8.26 -7.57
C PHE A 34 -11.30 -7.67 -8.96
N MET A 35 -10.48 -6.62 -9.04
CA MET A 35 -10.02 -6.03 -10.29
C MET A 35 -9.23 -7.01 -11.16
N HIS A 36 -8.63 -8.05 -10.56
CA HIS A 36 -7.96 -9.14 -11.26
C HIS A 36 -8.87 -10.28 -11.73
N THR A 37 -10.19 -10.14 -11.58
CA THR A 37 -11.12 -11.06 -12.25
C THR A 37 -11.12 -10.82 -13.77
N PRO A 38 -11.40 -11.83 -14.61
CA PRO A 38 -11.20 -11.73 -16.07
C PRO A 38 -11.88 -10.53 -16.74
N CYS A 39 -13.08 -10.16 -16.29
CA CYS A 39 -13.82 -9.01 -16.82
C CYS A 39 -13.17 -7.69 -16.39
N MET A 40 -13.01 -7.49 -15.07
CA MET A 40 -12.45 -6.25 -14.55
C MET A 40 -11.02 -6.04 -15.02
N TYR A 41 -10.21 -7.09 -15.08
CA TYR A 41 -8.84 -7.00 -15.56
C TYR A 41 -8.82 -6.53 -17.02
N ARG A 42 -9.56 -7.23 -17.89
CA ARG A 42 -9.52 -6.95 -19.33
C ARG A 42 -9.97 -5.53 -19.69
N TYR A 43 -11.00 -5.02 -19.02
CA TYR A 43 -11.66 -3.78 -19.41
C TYR A 43 -11.28 -2.57 -18.56
N VAL A 44 -10.78 -2.78 -17.34
CA VAL A 44 -10.51 -1.70 -16.38
C VAL A 44 -9.05 -1.75 -15.96
N HIS A 45 -8.62 -2.82 -15.27
CA HIS A 45 -7.34 -2.83 -14.57
C HIS A 45 -6.10 -3.08 -15.45
N ARG A 46 -6.30 -3.55 -16.69
CA ARG A 46 -5.20 -3.74 -17.65
C ARG A 46 -4.41 -2.46 -17.92
N ILE A 47 -5.05 -1.28 -17.87
CA ILE A 47 -4.38 0.01 -18.12
C ILE A 47 -3.35 0.30 -17.02
N HIS A 48 -3.71 0.07 -15.76
CA HIS A 48 -2.79 0.19 -14.64
C HIS A 48 -1.58 -0.76 -14.78
N HIS A 49 -1.82 -1.94 -15.37
CA HIS A 49 -0.79 -2.95 -15.67
C HIS A 49 -0.01 -2.72 -16.97
N GLU A 50 -0.14 -1.56 -17.62
CA GLU A 50 0.61 -1.23 -18.84
C GLU A 50 2.13 -1.24 -18.61
N TYR A 51 2.57 -0.81 -17.41
CA TYR A 51 3.98 -0.81 -17.02
C TYR A 51 4.28 -2.00 -16.10
N ALA A 52 5.06 -2.96 -16.59
CA ALA A 52 5.53 -4.09 -15.78
C ALA A 52 6.55 -3.68 -14.69
N ALA A 53 7.20 -2.53 -14.87
CA ALA A 53 8.04 -1.86 -13.88
C ALA A 53 7.52 -0.42 -13.73
N PRO A 54 6.58 -0.19 -12.79
CA PRO A 54 6.00 1.13 -12.61
C PRO A 54 7.03 2.12 -12.05
N PHE A 55 6.70 3.40 -12.18
CA PHE A 55 7.36 4.49 -11.49
C PHE A 55 6.29 5.31 -10.78
N GLY A 56 6.63 6.00 -9.68
CA GLY A 56 5.62 6.45 -8.71
C GLY A 56 4.43 7.26 -9.27
N ILE A 57 4.64 8.09 -10.30
CA ILE A 57 3.54 8.86 -10.93
C ILE A 57 2.63 7.97 -11.79
N ALA A 58 3.17 6.92 -12.41
CA ALA A 58 2.39 5.96 -13.18
C ALA A 58 1.41 5.14 -12.32
N ALA A 59 1.53 5.19 -10.99
CA ALA A 59 0.55 4.60 -10.09
C ALA A 59 -0.88 5.12 -10.33
N GLU A 60 -1.00 6.40 -10.69
CA GLU A 60 -2.29 7.05 -10.98
C GLU A 60 -2.68 6.92 -12.46
N TYR A 61 -1.85 6.29 -13.29
CA TYR A 61 -2.19 5.99 -14.69
C TYR A 61 -3.09 4.76 -14.75
N ALA A 62 -4.39 4.99 -14.55
CA ALA A 62 -5.39 3.95 -14.48
C ALA A 62 -6.65 4.31 -15.28
N HIS A 63 -7.50 3.31 -15.53
CA HIS A 63 -8.81 3.55 -16.13
C HIS A 63 -9.67 4.42 -15.19
N PRO A 64 -10.47 5.39 -15.68
CA PRO A 64 -11.27 6.26 -14.79
C PRO A 64 -12.19 5.50 -13.83
N ILE A 65 -12.76 4.37 -14.26
CA ILE A 65 -13.56 3.49 -13.38
C ILE A 65 -12.72 2.91 -12.24
N GLU A 66 -11.47 2.54 -12.50
CA GLU A 66 -10.56 2.07 -11.47
C GLU A 66 -10.27 3.17 -10.45
N THR A 67 -9.92 4.36 -10.93
CA THR A 67 -9.69 5.54 -10.09
C THR A 67 -10.92 5.85 -9.22
N LEU A 68 -12.13 5.76 -9.77
CA LEU A 68 -13.36 5.97 -9.01
C LEU A 68 -13.57 4.88 -7.96
N ILE A 69 -13.38 3.61 -8.31
CA ILE A 69 -13.64 2.48 -7.40
C ILE A 69 -12.57 2.43 -6.31
N LEU A 70 -11.27 2.39 -6.64
CA LEU A 70 -10.21 2.38 -5.64
C LEU A 70 -10.16 3.69 -4.84
N GLY A 71 -10.36 4.84 -5.50
CA GLY A 71 -10.44 6.14 -4.84
C GLY A 71 -11.62 6.27 -3.87
N PHE A 72 -12.72 5.56 -4.11
CA PHE A 72 -13.82 5.47 -3.15
C PHE A 72 -13.37 4.83 -1.83
N GLY A 73 -12.38 3.94 -1.81
CA GLY A 73 -11.81 3.41 -0.55
C GLY A 73 -11.19 4.50 0.32
N SER A 74 -10.42 5.39 -0.31
CA SER A 74 -9.70 6.48 0.35
C SER A 74 -10.64 7.53 0.98
N ILE A 75 -11.85 7.71 0.45
CA ILE A 75 -12.84 8.66 0.98
C ILE A 75 -13.92 7.94 1.81
N GLY A 76 -14.31 6.75 1.37
CA GLY A 76 -15.37 5.93 1.96
C GLY A 76 -15.04 5.47 3.37
N GLY A 77 -13.79 5.08 3.66
CA GLY A 77 -13.36 4.73 5.02
C GLY A 77 -13.61 5.88 6.03
N PRO A 78 -13.08 7.08 5.78
CA PRO A 78 -13.37 8.26 6.59
C PRO A 78 -14.87 8.61 6.70
N LEU A 79 -15.63 8.48 5.62
CA LEU A 79 -17.09 8.71 5.66
C LEU A 79 -17.83 7.69 6.53
N VAL A 80 -17.48 6.41 6.42
CA VAL A 80 -18.03 5.35 7.28
C VAL A 80 -17.68 5.61 8.74
N TYR A 81 -16.43 6.01 9.02
CA TYR A 81 -16.02 6.43 10.36
C TYR A 81 -16.88 7.58 10.87
N HIS A 82 -17.09 8.64 10.07
CA HIS A 82 -17.90 9.78 10.48
C HIS A 82 -19.35 9.39 10.73
N ILE A 83 -19.94 8.58 9.86
CA ILE A 83 -21.31 8.11 10.03
C ILE A 83 -21.44 7.29 11.32
N ALA A 84 -20.50 6.38 11.56
CA ALA A 84 -20.49 5.54 12.74
C ALA A 84 -20.33 6.37 14.03
N THR A 85 -19.36 7.28 14.06
CA THR A 85 -19.06 8.07 15.27
C THR A 85 -20.09 9.15 15.56
N HIS A 86 -20.61 9.82 14.53
CA HIS A 86 -21.56 10.92 14.68
C HIS A 86 -23.00 10.44 14.83
N PHE A 87 -23.49 9.62 13.91
CA PHE A 87 -24.92 9.26 13.86
C PHE A 87 -25.26 8.00 14.67
N ILE A 88 -24.36 7.01 14.73
CA ILE A 88 -24.64 5.71 15.35
C ILE A 88 -24.21 5.69 16.81
N LEU A 89 -22.93 5.96 17.05
CA LEU A 89 -22.31 5.83 18.36
C LEU A 89 -22.37 7.13 19.18
N GLN A 90 -22.62 8.26 18.52
CA GLN A 90 -22.77 9.58 19.13
C GLN A 90 -21.62 9.92 20.10
N TRP A 91 -20.38 9.68 19.66
CA TRP A 91 -19.16 9.86 20.49
C TRP A 91 -18.88 11.30 20.90
N GLY A 92 -19.59 12.25 20.32
CA GLY A 92 -19.42 13.68 20.55
C GLY A 92 -18.82 14.39 19.32
N PRO A 93 -19.11 15.69 19.15
CA PRO A 93 -18.68 16.46 17.99
C PRO A 93 -17.15 16.58 17.88
N GLU A 94 -16.41 16.32 18.95
CA GLU A 94 -14.95 16.26 18.96
C GLU A 94 -14.39 15.09 18.14
N TRP A 95 -15.18 14.05 17.86
CA TRP A 95 -14.78 12.92 17.03
C TRP A 95 -15.23 13.03 15.57
N ASP A 96 -15.89 14.14 15.22
CA ASP A 96 -16.33 14.41 13.86
C ASP A 96 -15.14 14.52 12.90
N LEU A 97 -15.41 14.17 11.65
CA LEU A 97 -14.41 14.19 10.60
C LEU A 97 -14.07 15.63 10.25
N HIS A 98 -12.83 16.03 10.53
CA HIS A 98 -12.34 17.36 10.21
C HIS A 98 -11.63 17.38 8.85
N MET A 99 -11.80 18.48 8.10
CA MET A 99 -11.15 18.67 6.79
C MET A 99 -9.62 18.56 6.87
N THR A 100 -9.00 19.07 7.94
CA THR A 100 -7.54 18.91 8.17
C THR A 100 -7.13 17.45 8.28
N THR A 101 -7.88 16.62 9.01
CA THR A 101 -7.59 15.19 9.10
C THR A 101 -7.74 14.53 7.73
N MET A 102 -8.76 14.92 6.94
CA MET A 102 -8.93 14.43 5.58
C MET A 102 -7.79 14.82 4.64
N ILE A 103 -7.31 16.05 4.69
CA ILE A 103 -6.18 16.50 3.87
C ILE A 103 -4.90 15.73 4.25
N LEU A 104 -4.63 15.61 5.56
CA LEU A 104 -3.48 14.83 6.05
C LEU A 104 -3.58 13.37 5.61
N TRP A 105 -4.76 12.77 5.73
CA TRP A 105 -5.03 11.42 5.24
C TRP A 105 -4.76 11.27 3.76
N MET A 106 -5.25 12.20 2.92
CA MET A 106 -5.02 12.14 1.48
C MET A 106 -3.54 12.28 1.11
N ILE A 107 -2.79 13.14 1.80
CA ILE A 107 -1.34 13.26 1.61
C ILE A 107 -0.64 11.94 1.95
N LEU A 108 -0.95 11.34 3.10
CA LEU A 108 -0.36 10.07 3.52
C LEU A 108 -0.72 8.94 2.53
N ARG A 109 -1.97 8.90 2.09
CA ARG A 109 -2.46 7.89 1.15
C ARG A 109 -1.76 7.99 -0.19
N LEU A 110 -1.68 9.19 -0.77
CA LEU A 110 -0.99 9.44 -2.05
C LEU A 110 0.51 9.14 -1.94
N HIS A 111 1.14 9.54 -0.83
CA HIS A 111 2.54 9.20 -0.59
C HIS A 111 2.74 7.68 -0.58
N GLN A 112 1.86 6.93 0.08
CA GLN A 112 1.95 5.47 0.11
C GLN A 112 1.78 4.85 -1.29
N VAL A 113 0.83 5.33 -2.10
CA VAL A 113 0.65 4.87 -3.48
C VAL A 113 1.93 5.09 -4.28
N VAL A 114 2.51 6.29 -4.19
CA VAL A 114 3.76 6.63 -4.90
C VAL A 114 4.93 5.78 -4.43
N ASP A 115 5.10 5.60 -3.12
CA ASP A 115 6.16 4.75 -2.53
C ASP A 115 6.07 3.31 -3.06
N ALA A 116 4.88 2.71 -3.01
CA ALA A 116 4.63 1.34 -3.46
C ALA A 116 4.87 1.10 -4.97
N HIS A 117 4.76 2.13 -5.80
CA HIS A 117 4.96 2.04 -7.25
C HIS A 117 6.25 2.69 -7.73
N SER A 118 7.08 3.17 -6.80
CA SER A 118 8.26 3.95 -7.14
C SER A 118 9.34 3.10 -7.83
N GLY A 119 9.34 1.79 -7.58
CA GLY A 119 10.44 0.88 -7.92
C GLY A 119 11.69 1.08 -7.05
N TYR A 120 11.63 1.97 -6.05
CA TYR A 120 12.75 2.30 -5.17
C TYR A 120 12.49 1.79 -3.76
N ASP A 121 13.52 1.18 -3.18
CA ASP A 121 13.56 0.77 -1.78
C ASP A 121 14.26 1.87 -0.97
N PHE A 122 13.51 2.89 -0.54
CA PHE A 122 14.08 4.03 0.17
C PHE A 122 14.40 3.69 1.64
N PRO A 123 15.45 4.28 2.24
CA PRO A 123 15.81 4.01 3.64
C PRO A 123 14.70 4.29 4.67
N TRP A 124 13.72 5.12 4.32
CA TRP A 124 12.59 5.50 5.18
C TRP A 124 11.29 4.78 4.83
N SER A 125 11.27 3.90 3.82
CA SER A 125 10.08 3.11 3.50
C SER A 125 9.72 2.20 4.68
N LEU A 126 8.42 2.10 4.97
CA LEU A 126 7.95 1.55 6.24
C LEU A 126 8.20 0.05 6.41
N HIS A 127 8.44 -0.71 5.34
CA HIS A 127 8.76 -2.15 5.43
C HIS A 127 10.11 -2.45 6.08
N HIS A 128 11.01 -1.47 6.18
CA HIS A 128 12.23 -1.60 6.98
C HIS A 128 11.95 -1.64 8.49
N TRP A 129 10.84 -1.05 8.93
CA TRP A 129 10.46 -0.91 10.34
C TRP A 129 9.32 -1.87 10.72
N LEU A 130 8.41 -2.14 9.78
CA LEU A 130 7.24 -2.98 9.94
C LEU A 130 7.35 -4.19 9.00
N PRO A 131 7.70 -5.38 9.49
CA PRO A 131 7.98 -6.54 8.64
C PRO A 131 6.76 -7.08 7.87
N PHE A 132 5.56 -6.59 8.18
CA PHE A 132 4.33 -6.93 7.49
C PHE A 132 3.86 -5.82 6.53
N TRP A 133 4.60 -4.71 6.41
CA TRP A 133 4.32 -3.68 5.42
C TRP A 133 4.80 -4.11 4.03
N ALA A 134 4.03 -3.78 3.00
CA ALA A 134 4.36 -3.99 1.59
C ALA A 134 5.26 -2.85 1.11
N GLY A 135 6.46 -3.18 0.65
CA GLY A 135 7.35 -2.23 -0.02
C GLY A 135 7.13 -2.24 -1.54
N ALA A 136 7.86 -1.36 -2.24
CA ALA A 136 7.81 -1.27 -3.71
C ALA A 136 8.09 -2.61 -4.39
N GLU A 137 8.99 -3.43 -3.83
CA GLU A 137 9.34 -4.73 -4.40
C GLU A 137 8.19 -5.75 -4.35
N HIS A 138 7.25 -5.58 -3.43
CA HIS A 138 6.06 -6.43 -3.35
C HIS A 138 5.09 -6.12 -4.48
N HIS A 139 4.91 -4.83 -4.80
CA HIS A 139 4.03 -4.37 -5.87
C HIS A 139 4.68 -4.52 -7.26
N ASP A 140 6.00 -4.33 -7.38
CA ASP A 140 6.71 -4.62 -8.63
C ASP A 140 6.55 -6.08 -9.04
N TYR A 141 6.64 -7.01 -8.09
CA TYR A 141 6.37 -8.43 -8.37
C TYR A 141 4.92 -8.65 -8.82
N HIS A 142 3.97 -7.89 -8.28
CA HIS A 142 2.58 -7.91 -8.72
C HIS A 142 2.46 -7.51 -10.20
N HIS A 143 3.00 -6.36 -10.60
CA HIS A 143 3.01 -5.90 -12.01
C HIS A 143 3.72 -6.88 -12.96
N GLN A 144 4.77 -7.56 -12.50
CA GLN A 144 5.49 -8.54 -13.31
C GLN A 144 4.74 -9.86 -13.51
N SER A 145 4.00 -10.29 -12.49
CA SER A 145 3.33 -11.60 -12.48
C SER A 145 1.83 -11.54 -12.83
N TYR A 146 1.24 -10.34 -12.77
CA TYR A 146 -0.18 -10.04 -12.96
C TYR A 146 -1.14 -10.79 -12.02
N VAL A 147 -0.64 -11.59 -11.08
CA VAL A 147 -1.45 -12.46 -10.22
C VAL A 147 -0.80 -12.62 -8.84
N GLY A 148 -1.58 -12.36 -7.79
CA GLY A 148 -1.13 -12.39 -6.40
C GLY A 148 -0.67 -11.01 -5.92
N ASN A 149 -0.17 -10.91 -4.69
CA ASN A 149 0.40 -9.68 -4.15
C ASN A 149 -0.54 -8.45 -4.24
N TYR A 150 -1.78 -8.59 -3.80
CA TYR A 150 -2.81 -7.54 -3.93
C TYR A 150 -2.80 -6.51 -2.80
N ALA A 151 -2.00 -6.72 -1.74
CA ALA A 151 -1.93 -5.80 -0.61
C ALA A 151 -1.43 -4.42 -1.03
N SER A 152 -2.09 -3.38 -0.53
CA SER A 152 -1.61 -2.01 -0.70
C SER A 152 -0.58 -1.65 0.36
N SER A 153 -0.94 -1.76 1.64
CA SER A 153 -0.05 -1.39 2.75
C SER A 153 0.37 -2.62 3.56
N PHE A 154 -0.57 -3.45 3.99
CA PHE A 154 -0.28 -4.57 4.88
C PHE A 154 -0.38 -5.92 4.18
N ARG A 155 0.72 -6.69 4.20
CA ARG A 155 0.84 -8.00 3.54
C ARG A 155 0.06 -9.13 4.22
N TRP A 156 -0.54 -8.89 5.39
CA TRP A 156 -1.26 -9.94 6.10
C TRP A 156 -2.44 -10.48 5.30
N TRP A 157 -3.08 -9.68 4.45
CA TRP A 157 -4.18 -10.16 3.63
C TRP A 157 -3.67 -11.15 2.58
N ASP A 158 -2.56 -10.80 1.94
CA ASP A 158 -1.93 -11.71 0.99
C ASP A 158 -1.50 -13.02 1.67
N TYR A 159 -0.95 -12.92 2.88
CA TYR A 159 -0.57 -14.09 3.67
C TYR A 159 -1.77 -14.96 4.04
N LEU A 160 -2.86 -14.34 4.52
CA LEU A 160 -4.07 -15.03 4.97
C LEU A 160 -4.80 -15.74 3.82
N PHE A 161 -4.83 -15.13 2.64
CA PHE A 161 -5.49 -15.70 1.45
C PHE A 161 -4.53 -16.44 0.51
N GLY A 162 -3.25 -16.53 0.86
CA GLY A 162 -2.24 -17.26 0.09
C GLY A 162 -1.87 -16.63 -1.26
N THR A 163 -2.11 -15.33 -1.45
CA THR A 163 -1.83 -14.64 -2.70
C THR A 163 -0.37 -14.16 -2.82
N ASP A 164 0.47 -14.32 -1.79
CA ASP A 164 1.92 -14.03 -1.84
C ASP A 164 2.84 -15.27 -1.94
N ILE A 165 2.29 -16.48 -2.10
CA ILE A 165 3.08 -17.73 -2.03
C ILE A 165 4.23 -17.74 -3.05
N LYS A 166 3.93 -17.32 -4.29
CA LYS A 166 4.92 -17.25 -5.38
C LYS A 166 5.98 -16.18 -5.11
N TYR A 167 5.55 -15.00 -4.65
CA TYR A 167 6.46 -13.93 -4.24
C TYR A 167 7.41 -14.37 -3.13
N ARG A 168 6.90 -15.05 -2.09
CA ARG A 168 7.75 -15.55 -0.99
C ARG A 168 8.77 -16.57 -1.48
N ALA A 169 8.40 -17.44 -2.42
CA ALA A 169 9.33 -18.36 -3.06
C ALA A 169 10.39 -17.62 -3.89
N TYR A 170 9.97 -16.64 -4.69
CA TYR A 170 10.85 -15.78 -5.47
C TYR A 170 11.89 -15.05 -4.59
N ARG A 171 11.45 -14.42 -3.50
CA ARG A 171 12.35 -13.72 -2.57
C ARG A 171 13.30 -14.65 -1.82
N ARG A 172 12.89 -15.90 -1.53
CA ARG A 172 13.80 -16.92 -0.97
C ARG A 172 14.94 -17.23 -1.95
N GLN A 173 14.61 -17.51 -3.21
CA GLN A 173 15.60 -17.79 -4.25
C GLN A 173 16.55 -16.60 -4.49
N GLN A 174 16.04 -15.37 -4.50
CA GLN A 174 16.90 -14.19 -4.63
C GLN A 174 17.90 -14.06 -3.48
N ARG A 175 17.47 -14.26 -2.23
CA ARG A 175 18.37 -14.22 -1.06
C ARG A 175 19.43 -15.31 -1.11
N GLU A 176 19.08 -16.52 -1.57
CA GLU A 176 20.04 -17.61 -1.73
C GLU A 176 21.09 -17.30 -2.80
N ARG A 177 20.68 -16.73 -3.94
CA ARG A 177 21.61 -16.29 -5.01
C ARG A 177 22.59 -15.22 -4.51
N ILE A 178 22.10 -14.22 -3.79
CA ILE A 178 22.94 -13.16 -3.21
C ILE A 178 23.93 -13.75 -2.21
N ARG A 179 23.49 -14.66 -1.34
CA ARG A 179 24.38 -15.35 -0.38
C ARG A 179 25.47 -16.16 -1.08
N GLN A 180 25.13 -16.88 -2.16
CA GLN A 180 26.10 -17.65 -2.94
C GLN A 180 27.13 -16.73 -3.62
N GLN A 181 26.70 -15.62 -4.21
CA GLN A 181 27.60 -14.63 -4.81
C GLN A 181 28.56 -14.02 -3.78
N GLN A 182 28.07 -13.70 -2.56
CA GLN A 182 28.91 -13.20 -1.47
C GLN A 182 29.92 -14.24 -0.97
N HIS A 183 29.54 -15.52 -0.92
CA HIS A 183 30.47 -16.60 -0.54
C HIS A 183 31.56 -16.79 -1.61
N GLN A 184 31.20 -16.73 -2.89
CA GLN A 184 32.15 -16.83 -4.00
C GLN A 184 33.13 -15.64 -4.02
N SER A 185 32.66 -14.41 -3.82
CA SER A 185 33.54 -13.23 -3.78
C SER A 185 34.47 -13.24 -2.57
N THR A 186 33.97 -13.61 -1.39
CA THR A 186 34.81 -13.72 -0.16
C THR A 186 35.83 -14.85 -0.27
N GLY A 187 35.46 -15.98 -0.89
CA GLY A 187 36.37 -17.09 -1.17
C GLY A 187 37.48 -16.70 -2.14
N ALA A 188 37.14 -16.00 -3.23
CA ALA A 188 38.11 -15.52 -4.21
C ALA A 188 39.13 -14.53 -3.64
N ILE A 189 38.70 -13.61 -2.76
CA ILE A 189 39.59 -12.67 -2.06
C ILE A 189 40.59 -13.43 -1.18
N ARG A 190 40.13 -14.41 -0.39
CA ARG A 190 41.01 -15.21 0.49
C ARG A 190 42.04 -16.04 -0.26
N THR A 191 41.74 -16.48 -1.49
CA THR A 191 42.70 -17.22 -2.33
C THR A 191 43.65 -16.31 -3.11
N GLY A 192 43.27 -15.04 -3.33
CA GLY A 192 44.09 -14.05 -4.04
C GLY A 192 45.21 -13.45 -3.19
N ASP A 193 45.04 -13.37 -1.87
CA ASP A 193 46.06 -12.87 -0.93
C ASP A 193 47.11 -13.93 -0.53
N ALA A 194 46.98 -15.16 -1.03
CA ALA A 194 47.88 -16.28 -0.74
C ALA A 194 48.91 -16.56 -1.86
N ALA A 195 49.07 -15.64 -2.83
CA ALA A 195 50.00 -15.73 -3.95
C ALA A 195 51.12 -14.68 -3.87
#